data_AF-A0ABC8R8N3-F1
#
_entry.id   AF-A0ABC8R8N3-F1
#
_cell.length_a   1.000
_cell.length_b   1.000
_cell.length_c   1.000
_cell.angle_alpha   90.00
_cell.angle_beta   90.00
_cell.angle_gamma   90.00
#
_symmetry.space_group_name_H-M   'P 1'
#
loop_
_entity.id
_entity.type
_entity.pdbx_description
1 polymer ?
#
loop_
_entity_poly.entity_id
_entity_poly.type
_entity_poly.pdbx_seq_one_letter_code
_entity_poly.pdbx_strand_id
1 'polypeptide(L)'
;MVLGPANTFSGVQCYNKATDFGGTRIYLKLPGLSQTRIVNSYLDYIRLSAEDALQLHISSSFFLADAFILFKSINGVVNGVNIVDNMFSGSNKGVEIVQLDQTNRAFKEVDQVVIDRNNARGMEVKATVARRTMQGNGAHGQLTSIQFFYFQTL
;
A
#
# COMPACT_ATOMS: atom_id res chain seq x y z
N MET A 1 14.33 3.61 11.01
CA MET A 1 14.94 3.88 9.67
C MET A 1 15.58 2.59 9.21
N VAL A 2 15.35 2.21 7.95
CA VAL A 2 15.93 1.03 7.32
C VAL A 2 16.90 1.53 6.24
N LEU A 3 18.15 1.11 6.34
CA LEU A 3 19.23 1.50 5.43
C LEU A 3 19.71 0.28 4.63
N GLY A 4 20.22 0.52 3.43
CA GLY A 4 20.74 -0.55 2.57
C GLY A 4 19.66 -1.30 1.77
N PRO A 5 20.08 -2.12 0.79
CA PRO A 5 19.20 -2.97 -0.01
C PRO A 5 18.83 -4.27 0.71
N ALA A 6 17.88 -5.02 0.14
CA ALA A 6 17.60 -6.42 0.46
C ALA A 6 17.19 -6.72 1.92
N ASN A 7 16.36 -5.84 2.51
CA ASN A 7 15.85 -6.03 3.88
C ASN A 7 14.60 -6.93 3.90
N THR A 8 14.42 -7.70 4.97
CA THR A 8 13.16 -8.46 5.23
C THR A 8 12.68 -8.26 6.65
N PHE A 9 11.42 -7.85 6.80
CA PHE A 9 10.68 -7.85 8.06
C PHE A 9 9.60 -8.91 7.99
N SER A 10 9.57 -9.84 8.96
CA SER A 10 8.60 -10.92 9.01
C SER A 10 8.18 -11.22 10.43
N GLY A 11 6.87 -11.39 10.67
CA GLY A 11 6.36 -11.76 12.00
C GLY A 11 6.53 -10.66 13.06
N VAL A 12 6.72 -9.42 12.66
CA VAL A 12 6.99 -8.32 13.60
C VAL A 12 5.71 -7.60 14.00
N GLN A 13 5.64 -7.16 15.26
CA GLN A 13 4.62 -6.22 15.73
C GLN A 13 5.26 -4.83 15.92
N CYS A 14 4.77 -3.84 15.18
CA CYS A 14 5.24 -2.46 15.26
C CYS A 14 4.08 -1.52 15.60
N TYR A 15 4.17 -0.79 16.72
CA TYR A 15 3.16 0.17 17.20
C TYR A 15 3.66 1.62 17.27
N ASN A 16 2.99 2.61 16.69
CA ASN A 16 3.48 4.01 16.75
C ASN A 16 2.42 5.10 16.79
N LYS A 17 1.89 5.40 17.97
CA LYS A 17 0.94 6.53 18.11
C LYS A 17 1.48 7.91 17.67
N ALA A 18 2.79 8.06 17.45
CA ALA A 18 3.37 9.30 16.95
C ALA A 18 3.04 9.61 15.48
N THR A 19 2.38 8.72 14.73
CA THR A 19 2.00 9.01 13.33
C THR A 19 1.01 10.18 13.21
N ASP A 20 0.15 10.40 14.21
CA ASP A 20 -0.73 11.60 14.30
C ASP A 20 0.07 12.91 14.47
N PHE A 21 1.33 12.82 14.90
CA PHE A 21 2.26 13.94 15.04
C PHE A 21 3.30 13.98 13.91
N GLY A 22 3.04 13.29 12.79
CA GLY A 22 3.92 13.27 11.62
C GLY A 22 5.05 12.22 11.67
N GLY A 23 5.10 11.37 12.71
CA GLY A 23 6.10 10.32 12.86
C GLY A 23 5.97 9.21 11.81
N THR A 24 7.12 8.76 11.28
CA THR A 24 7.26 7.58 10.39
C THR A 24 8.08 6.53 11.11
N ARG A 25 7.56 5.31 11.29
CA ARG A 25 8.30 4.27 12.04
C ARG A 25 9.16 3.38 11.14
N ILE A 26 8.58 2.94 10.02
CA ILE A 26 9.32 2.21 8.97
C ILE A 26 9.57 3.19 7.84
N TYR A 27 10.84 3.50 7.62
CA TYR A 27 11.26 4.43 6.58
C TYR A 27 12.35 3.75 5.74
N LEU A 28 12.00 3.38 4.52
CA LEU A 28 12.91 2.82 3.53
C LEU A 28 13.58 3.99 2.80
N LYS A 29 14.71 4.44 3.36
CA LYS A 29 15.42 5.65 2.92
C LYS A 29 16.61 5.30 2.03
N LEU A 30 16.31 4.63 0.93
CA LEU A 30 17.29 4.30 -0.10
C LEU A 30 16.61 4.34 -1.49
N PRO A 31 16.43 5.56 -2.04
CA PRO A 31 15.71 5.78 -3.29
C PRO A 31 16.22 4.88 -4.41
N GLY A 32 15.33 4.11 -5.03
CA GLY A 32 15.64 3.26 -6.17
C GLY A 32 16.49 2.03 -5.88
N LEU A 33 16.80 1.69 -4.61
CA LEU A 33 17.69 0.55 -4.29
C LEU A 33 17.24 -0.29 -3.09
N SER A 34 16.17 0.06 -2.37
CA SER A 34 15.84 -0.58 -1.08
C SER A 34 15.50 -2.09 -1.13
N GLN A 35 14.89 -2.60 -2.20
CA GLN A 35 14.59 -4.03 -2.43
C GLN A 35 14.07 -4.76 -1.17
N THR A 36 13.01 -4.23 -0.53
CA THR A 36 12.59 -4.69 0.81
C THR A 36 11.38 -5.64 0.75
N ARG A 37 11.27 -6.54 1.74
CA ARG A 37 10.10 -7.39 2.01
C ARG A 37 9.53 -7.06 3.39
N ILE A 38 8.23 -6.84 3.50
CA ILE A 38 7.53 -6.70 4.78
C ILE A 38 6.33 -7.62 4.73
N VAL A 39 6.39 -8.73 5.48
CA VAL A 39 5.41 -9.81 5.34
C VAL A 39 4.92 -10.29 6.70
N ASN A 40 3.72 -10.85 6.77
CA ASN A 40 3.21 -11.54 7.97
C ASN A 40 3.33 -10.70 9.26
N SER A 41 3.11 -9.40 9.18
CA SER A 41 3.41 -8.45 10.27
C SER A 41 2.16 -7.74 10.78
N TYR A 42 2.21 -7.29 12.03
CA TYR A 42 1.15 -6.49 12.66
C TYR A 42 1.64 -5.05 12.84
N LEU A 43 1.03 -4.10 12.13
CA LEU A 43 1.50 -2.72 12.01
C LEU A 43 0.42 -1.76 12.50
N ASP A 44 0.61 -1.17 13.67
CA ASP A 44 -0.39 -0.39 14.39
C ASP A 44 0.00 1.08 14.52
N TYR A 45 -0.85 1.99 14.07
CA TYR A 45 -0.55 3.43 13.94
C TYR A 45 0.76 3.70 13.16
N ILE A 46 1.09 2.90 12.14
CA ILE A 46 2.34 3.07 11.40
C ILE A 46 2.10 3.84 10.09
N ARG A 47 2.84 4.94 9.89
CA ARG A 47 3.19 5.40 8.54
C ARG A 47 4.45 4.67 8.08
N LEU A 48 4.32 3.86 7.02
CA LEU A 48 5.43 3.20 6.33
C LEU A 48 5.78 4.01 5.09
N SER A 49 6.93 4.68 5.11
CA SER A 49 7.38 5.51 3.99
C SER A 49 8.45 4.81 3.16
N ALA A 50 8.32 4.84 1.85
CA ALA A 50 9.32 4.33 0.91
C ALA A 50 9.66 5.39 -0.14
N GLU A 51 10.93 5.78 -0.20
CA GLU A 51 11.44 6.68 -1.24
C GLU A 51 11.76 5.91 -2.51
N ASP A 52 11.29 6.42 -3.65
CA ASP A 52 11.47 5.85 -4.99
C ASP A 52 11.48 4.30 -4.98
N ALA A 53 10.37 3.69 -4.59
CA ALA A 53 10.35 2.27 -4.24
C ALA A 53 10.76 1.38 -5.43
N LEU A 54 11.78 0.55 -5.21
CA LEU A 54 12.26 -0.46 -6.17
C LEU A 54 12.15 -1.86 -5.55
N GLN A 55 11.49 -2.78 -6.26
CA GLN A 55 11.32 -4.17 -5.86
C GLN A 55 10.85 -4.32 -4.41
N LEU A 56 9.79 -3.59 -4.04
CA LEU A 56 9.20 -3.65 -2.70
C LEU A 56 8.04 -4.64 -2.69
N HIS A 57 7.98 -5.52 -1.68
CA HIS A 57 6.84 -6.41 -1.49
C HIS A 57 6.31 -6.30 -0.06
N ILE A 58 5.03 -6.01 0.07
CA ILE A 58 4.31 -5.93 1.33
C ILE A 58 3.09 -6.83 1.24
N SER A 59 3.04 -7.87 2.08
CA SER A 59 1.94 -8.83 2.02
C SER A 59 1.57 -9.49 3.32
N SER A 60 0.37 -10.06 3.36
CA SER A 60 -0.14 -10.88 4.48
C SER A 60 0.00 -10.19 5.84
N SER A 61 -0.08 -8.86 5.87
CA SER A 61 0.11 -8.05 7.06
C SER A 61 -1.18 -7.36 7.46
N PHE A 62 -1.33 -7.07 8.75
CA PHE A 62 -2.46 -6.33 9.30
C PHE A 62 -2.03 -4.92 9.69
N PHE A 63 -2.68 -3.93 9.10
CA PHE A 63 -2.49 -2.50 9.35
C PHE A 63 -3.67 -1.99 10.20
N LEU A 64 -3.38 -1.53 11.41
CA LEU A 64 -4.40 -1.04 12.34
C LEU A 64 -4.26 0.47 12.60
N ALA A 65 -5.39 1.09 12.92
CA ALA A 65 -5.50 2.47 13.39
C ALA A 65 -4.94 3.49 12.39
N ASP A 66 -5.53 3.48 11.20
CA ASP A 66 -5.16 4.37 10.10
C ASP A 66 -3.70 4.22 9.65
N ALA A 67 -3.07 3.07 9.91
CA ALA A 67 -1.75 2.76 9.37
C ALA A 67 -1.80 2.63 7.84
N PHE A 68 -0.86 3.26 7.14
CA PHE A 68 -0.81 3.33 5.68
C PHE A 68 0.61 3.31 5.12
N ILE A 69 0.70 3.06 3.82
CA ILE A 69 1.93 3.08 3.05
C ILE A 69 2.02 4.40 2.28
N LEU A 70 3.15 5.09 2.38
CA LEU A 70 3.42 6.34 1.69
C LEU A 70 4.58 6.14 0.70
N PHE A 71 4.32 6.30 -0.59
CA PHE A 71 5.37 6.41 -1.59
C PHE A 71 5.82 7.85 -1.72
N LYS A 72 7.11 8.11 -1.49
CA LYS A 72 7.73 9.43 -1.60
C LYS A 72 8.54 9.51 -2.89
N SER A 73 8.22 10.49 -3.72
CA SER A 73 8.92 10.76 -4.96
C SER A 73 10.15 11.62 -4.69
N ILE A 74 11.35 11.06 -4.88
CA ILE A 74 12.62 11.81 -4.81
C ILE A 74 13.12 12.06 -6.23
N ASN A 75 13.22 11.01 -7.03
CA ASN A 75 13.56 11.05 -8.46
C ASN A 75 12.35 10.73 -9.35
N GLY A 76 11.22 10.29 -8.77
CA GLY A 76 9.97 10.04 -9.48
C GLY A 76 9.84 8.61 -10.00
N VAL A 77 10.39 7.64 -9.28
CA VAL A 77 10.41 6.22 -9.69
C VAL A 77 9.59 5.36 -8.73
N VAL A 78 8.75 4.48 -9.25
CA VAL A 78 8.16 3.35 -8.51
C VAL A 78 8.21 2.14 -9.44
N ASN A 79 9.01 1.13 -9.11
CA ASN A 79 9.23 -0.01 -9.99
C ASN A 79 9.20 -1.36 -9.26
N GLY A 80 8.40 -2.31 -9.75
CA GLY A 80 8.40 -3.69 -9.24
C GLY A 80 7.81 -3.79 -7.84
N VAL A 81 6.72 -3.08 -7.58
CA VAL A 81 6.11 -2.97 -6.25
C VAL A 81 4.88 -3.86 -6.14
N ASN A 82 4.78 -4.61 -5.04
CA ASN A 82 3.64 -5.48 -4.74
C ASN A 82 3.09 -5.16 -3.35
N ILE A 83 1.90 -4.58 -3.26
CA ILE A 83 1.15 -4.38 -2.02
C ILE A 83 -0.09 -5.26 -2.10
N VAL A 84 -0.02 -6.46 -1.54
CA VAL A 84 -1.03 -7.50 -1.79
C VAL A 84 -1.43 -8.29 -0.56
N ASP A 85 -2.66 -8.76 -0.50
CA ASP A 85 -3.13 -9.70 0.52
C ASP A 85 -3.00 -9.14 1.96
N ASN A 86 -3.09 -7.81 2.13
CA ASN A 86 -3.06 -7.16 3.43
C ASN A 86 -4.47 -6.81 3.92
N MET A 87 -4.60 -6.64 5.23
CA MET A 87 -5.82 -6.17 5.87
C MET A 87 -5.57 -4.81 6.54
N PHE A 88 -6.42 -3.83 6.29
CA PHE A 88 -6.35 -2.48 6.83
C PHE A 88 -7.61 -2.19 7.67
N SER A 89 -7.44 -1.52 8.80
CA SER A 89 -8.54 -1.10 9.66
C SER A 89 -8.28 0.28 10.24
N GLY A 90 -9.21 1.21 10.00
CA GLY A 90 -9.06 2.62 10.36
C GLY A 90 -10.33 3.27 10.91
N SER A 91 -10.32 4.60 10.94
CA SER A 91 -11.26 5.44 11.69
C SER A 91 -12.45 5.98 10.88
N ASN A 92 -12.60 5.60 9.60
CA ASN A 92 -13.57 6.14 8.65
C ASN A 92 -13.37 7.63 8.31
N LYS A 93 -12.13 8.15 8.41
CA LYS A 93 -11.78 9.54 8.07
C LYS A 93 -11.27 9.72 6.63
N GLY A 94 -11.53 8.75 5.75
CA GLY A 94 -11.07 8.79 4.36
C GLY A 94 -9.57 8.58 4.17
N VAL A 95 -8.89 7.90 5.11
CA VAL A 95 -7.45 7.61 4.99
C VAL A 95 -7.24 6.53 3.94
N GLU A 96 -6.46 6.82 2.91
CA GLU A 96 -6.10 5.85 1.88
C GLU A 96 -5.04 4.86 2.40
N ILE A 97 -5.17 3.57 2.03
CA ILE A 97 -4.20 2.53 2.41
C ILE A 97 -2.82 2.73 1.79
N VAL A 98 -2.78 3.38 0.62
CA VAL A 98 -1.58 3.77 -0.12
C VAL A 98 -1.72 5.23 -0.52
N GLN A 99 -0.72 6.03 -0.18
CA GLN A 99 -0.66 7.47 -0.44
C GLN A 99 0.59 7.82 -1.24
N LEU A 100 0.55 8.95 -1.92
CA LEU A 100 1.66 9.49 -2.71
C LEU A 100 2.08 10.83 -2.13
N ASP A 101 3.38 10.99 -1.92
CA ASP A 101 4.01 12.26 -1.62
C ASP A 101 4.86 12.68 -2.82
N GLN A 102 4.29 13.61 -3.59
CA GLN A 102 4.90 14.23 -4.76
C GLN A 102 5.36 15.67 -4.48
N THR A 103 5.50 16.05 -3.21
CA THR A 103 5.84 17.43 -2.81
C THR A 103 7.17 17.91 -3.41
N ASN A 104 8.14 17.01 -3.61
CA ASN A 104 9.39 17.32 -4.30
C ASN A 104 9.22 17.29 -5.82
N ARG A 105 8.59 16.23 -6.36
CA ARG A 105 8.25 16.10 -7.77
C ARG A 105 7.21 15.01 -8.03
N ALA A 106 6.56 15.07 -9.19
CA ALA A 106 5.67 14.01 -9.66
C ALA A 106 6.41 12.66 -9.87
N PHE A 107 5.68 11.56 -9.72
CA PHE A 107 6.14 10.26 -10.24
C PHE A 107 6.08 10.31 -11.78
N LYS A 108 7.15 9.85 -12.42
CA LYS A 108 7.29 9.85 -13.89
C LYS A 108 7.60 8.48 -14.46
N GLU A 109 8.15 7.59 -13.65
CA GLU A 109 8.56 6.25 -14.03
C GLU A 109 7.87 5.26 -13.09
N VAL A 110 6.65 4.90 -13.45
CA VAL A 110 5.82 3.94 -12.72
C VAL A 110 5.70 2.67 -13.56
N ASP A 111 6.33 1.59 -13.10
CA ASP A 111 6.38 0.32 -13.84
C ASP A 111 6.17 -0.88 -12.91
N GLN A 112 5.45 -1.90 -13.36
CA GLN A 112 5.23 -3.14 -12.61
C GLN A 112 4.75 -2.92 -11.16
N VAL A 113 3.73 -2.07 -10.97
CA VAL A 113 3.13 -1.78 -9.65
C VAL A 113 1.80 -2.51 -9.49
N VAL A 114 1.75 -3.42 -8.53
CA VAL A 114 0.57 -4.21 -8.17
C VAL A 114 0.09 -3.80 -6.77
N ILE A 115 -1.10 -3.23 -6.72
CA ILE A 115 -1.87 -3.05 -5.48
C ILE A 115 -3.17 -3.80 -5.70
N ASP A 116 -3.36 -4.93 -5.03
CA ASP A 116 -4.50 -5.82 -5.24
C ASP A 116 -4.75 -6.71 -4.02
N ARG A 117 -5.95 -7.28 -3.88
CA ARG A 117 -6.33 -8.20 -2.78
C ARG A 117 -6.09 -7.62 -1.38
N ASN A 118 -6.16 -6.31 -1.23
CA ASN A 118 -6.14 -5.68 0.08
C ASN A 118 -7.57 -5.43 0.54
N ASN A 119 -7.83 -5.68 1.82
CA ASN A 119 -9.14 -5.52 2.43
C ASN A 119 -9.05 -4.32 3.35
N ALA A 120 -9.98 -3.38 3.28
CA ALA A 120 -9.98 -2.23 4.17
C ALA A 120 -11.32 -2.09 4.89
N ARG A 121 -11.27 -1.86 6.19
CA ARG A 121 -12.41 -1.45 7.02
C ARG A 121 -12.18 -0.02 7.49
N GLY A 122 -13.05 0.90 7.07
CA GLY A 122 -12.96 2.31 7.47
C GLY A 122 -11.74 3.06 6.95
N MET A 123 -11.18 2.60 5.83
CA MET A 123 -10.10 3.22 5.07
C MET A 123 -10.40 3.05 3.58
N GLU A 124 -9.81 3.90 2.74
CA GLU A 124 -10.03 3.90 1.29
C GLU A 124 -9.03 2.95 0.59
N VAL A 125 -9.56 1.99 -0.16
CA VAL A 125 -8.75 1.04 -0.94
C VAL A 125 -8.20 1.72 -2.18
N LYS A 126 -6.89 1.54 -2.44
CA LYS A 126 -6.30 1.73 -3.77
C LYS A 126 -6.05 0.38 -4.43
N ALA A 127 -6.21 0.33 -5.74
CA ALA A 127 -5.89 -0.85 -6.53
C ALA A 127 -5.33 -0.45 -7.90
N THR A 128 -4.38 -1.23 -8.41
CA THR A 128 -3.89 -1.09 -9.80
C THR A 128 -4.50 -2.15 -10.72
N VAL A 129 -5.19 -3.14 -10.15
CA VAL A 129 -5.93 -4.17 -10.88
C VAL A 129 -7.41 -3.87 -10.80
N ALA A 130 -8.04 -3.67 -11.96
CA ALA A 130 -9.49 -3.55 -12.07
C ALA A 130 -10.15 -4.92 -12.10
N ARG A 131 -11.23 -5.09 -11.33
CA ARG A 131 -12.11 -6.26 -11.44
C ARG A 131 -13.48 -5.81 -11.94
N ARG A 132 -13.85 -6.32 -13.11
CA ARG A 132 -15.19 -6.13 -13.67
C ARG A 132 -16.00 -7.39 -13.40
N THR A 133 -17.18 -7.20 -12.83
CA THR A 133 -18.16 -8.28 -12.74
C THR A 133 -19.42 -7.85 -13.44
N MET A 134 -20.04 -8.76 -14.21
CA MET A 134 -21.26 -8.49 -14.97
C MET A 134 -22.40 -9.34 -14.42
N GLN A 135 -23.54 -8.70 -14.16
CA GLN A 135 -24.77 -9.37 -13.78
C GLN A 135 -25.55 -9.72 -15.05
N GLY A 136 -25.66 -11.02 -15.37
CA GLY A 136 -26.49 -11.51 -16.47
C GLY A 136 -27.87 -11.95 -15.98
N ASN A 137 -28.95 -11.38 -16.52
CA ASN A 137 -30.30 -11.92 -16.34
C ASN A 137 -30.52 -13.06 -17.33
N GLY A 138 -30.26 -14.29 -16.90
CA GLY A 138 -30.62 -15.52 -17.63
C GLY A 138 -31.45 -16.42 -16.72
N ALA A 139 -32.48 -17.08 -17.26
CA ALA A 139 -33.41 -17.95 -16.55
C ALA A 139 -32.79 -19.18 -15.84
N HIS A 140 -31.46 -19.29 -15.79
CA HIS A 140 -30.74 -20.30 -15.04
C HIS A 140 -29.46 -19.70 -14.45
N GLY A 141 -29.39 -19.64 -13.11
CA GLY A 141 -28.17 -19.41 -12.33
C GLY A 141 -27.78 -17.95 -12.14
N GLN A 142 -27.99 -17.44 -10.92
CA GLN A 142 -27.54 -16.12 -10.48
C GLN A 142 -26.02 -15.95 -10.61
N LEU A 143 -25.59 -14.88 -11.28
CA LEU A 143 -24.22 -14.35 -11.22
C LEU A 143 -24.26 -13.04 -10.44
N THR A 144 -23.80 -13.06 -9.20
CA THR A 144 -23.58 -11.87 -8.37
C THR A 144 -22.09 -11.57 -8.27
N SER A 145 -21.65 -10.33 -8.57
CA SER A 145 -20.46 -9.76 -7.93
C SER A 145 -20.28 -8.24 -8.19
N ILE A 146 -19.52 -7.63 -7.27
CA ILE A 146 -19.34 -6.20 -6.95
C ILE A 146 -18.25 -5.56 -7.83
N GLN A 147 -18.26 -4.23 -7.99
CA GLN A 147 -17.32 -3.46 -8.81
C GLN A 147 -16.66 -2.33 -8.00
N PHE A 148 -15.32 -2.31 -7.94
CA PHE A 148 -14.54 -1.14 -7.48
C PHE A 148 -13.62 -0.69 -8.63
N PHE A 149 -13.70 0.59 -9.00
CA PHE A 149 -12.75 1.27 -9.86
C PHE A 149 -12.37 2.59 -9.19
N TYR A 150 -11.08 2.78 -8.88
CA TYR A 150 -10.47 4.10 -8.80
C TYR A 150 -9.09 4.03 -9.44
N PHE A 151 -9.07 4.27 -10.76
CA PHE A 151 -7.87 4.76 -11.43
C PHE A 151 -7.83 6.28 -11.21
N GLN A 152 -6.93 6.74 -10.35
CA GLN A 152 -6.09 7.86 -10.74
C GLN A 152 -4.69 7.30 -10.90
N THR A 153 -4.19 7.36 -12.13
CA THR A 153 -2.80 7.13 -12.48
C THR A 153 -1.88 7.74 -11.41
N LEU A 154 -0.98 6.91 -10.87
CA LEU A 154 0.10 7.30 -9.98
C LEU A 154 0.94 8.46 -10.55
#